data_AF-A0A5B6W2H7-F1
#
_entry.id   AF-A0A5B6W2H7-F1
#
_cell.length_a   1.000
_cell.length_b   1.000
_cell.length_c   1.000
_cell.angle_alpha   90.00
_cell.angle_beta   90.00
_cell.angle_gamma   90.00
#
_symmetry.space_group_name_H-M   'P 1'
#
loop_
_entity.id
_entity.type
_entity.pdbx_description
1 polymer ?
#
loop_
_entity_poly.entity_id
_entity_poly.type
_entity_poly.pdbx_seq_one_letter_code
_entity_poly.pdbx_strand_id
1 'polypeptide(L)'
;MAKVFSDLERSVCRMVHRQVATIAWFEADSVCGSHSVAIPLVLVIPYIWRLLQCLRQYKDTKEKPTLFNALKYSTAVPVIFLSALKYHVSPDRWTYVYRRLWLFSSVVNSLYSFYWDITRDWDLSVFTRIFKFNKPSLCTNLFYGRRWVYFWVIGSNLILRCTWTYKLSAHLRHNYLTVFMVTALEMLRRFQWIFFRVENEWNKITKSGFQIPMVDMPREEEKLLGSTNHNV
;
A
#
# COMPACT_ATOMS: atom_id res chain seq x y z
N MET A 1 0.05 3.99 7.87
CA MET A 1 0.92 3.87 9.06
C MET A 1 1.73 5.13 9.35
N ALA A 2 2.24 5.87 8.36
CA ALA A 2 3.05 7.08 8.60
C ALA A 2 2.39 8.14 9.52
N LYS A 3 1.06 8.35 9.41
CA LYS A 3 0.33 9.32 10.25
C LYS A 3 0.41 9.01 11.76
N VAL A 4 0.38 7.74 12.15
CA VAL A 4 0.47 7.33 13.57
C VAL A 4 1.82 7.72 14.16
N PHE A 5 2.90 7.56 13.40
CA PHE A 5 4.24 7.97 13.84
C PHE A 5 4.36 9.50 13.95
N SER A 6 3.73 10.25 13.03
CA SER A 6 3.67 11.72 13.13
C SER A 6 2.81 12.20 14.31
N ASP A 7 1.71 11.52 14.62
CA ASP A 7 0.84 11.87 15.75
C ASP A 7 1.52 11.47 17.08
N LEU A 8 2.26 10.36 17.09
CA LEU A 8 3.08 9.90 18.23
C LEU A 8 4.23 10.87 18.52
N GLU A 9 4.98 11.29 17.50
CA GLU A 9 6.07 12.26 17.66
C GLU A 9 5.56 13.58 18.25
N ARG A 10 4.43 14.10 17.76
CA ARG A 10 3.78 15.30 18.32
C ARG A 10 3.35 15.11 19.77
N SER A 11 2.83 13.94 20.11
CA SER A 11 2.43 13.62 21.48
C SER A 11 3.66 13.56 22.41
N VAL A 12 4.75 12.94 21.96
CA VAL A 12 6.02 12.87 22.69
C VAL A 12 6.67 14.24 22.84
N CYS A 13 6.74 15.04 21.77
CA CYS A 13 7.29 16.40 21.79
C CYS A 13 6.55 17.28 22.81
N ARG A 14 5.21 17.22 22.83
CA ARG A 14 4.37 17.96 23.79
C ARG A 14 4.53 17.49 25.24
N MET A 15 4.72 16.18 25.45
CA MET A 15 5.02 15.62 26.78
C MET A 15 6.38 16.09 27.31
N VAL A 16 7.42 16.07 26.47
CA VAL A 16 8.79 16.48 26.84
C VAL A 16 8.85 17.98 27.19
N HIS A 17 8.13 18.82 26.45
CA HIS A 17 8.07 20.25 26.71
C HIS A 17 7.07 20.65 27.82
N ARG A 18 6.48 19.69 28.55
CA ARG A 18 5.47 19.90 29.61
C ARG A 18 4.27 20.77 29.16
N GLN A 19 3.90 20.70 27.88
CA GLN A 19 2.79 21.46 27.28
C GLN A 19 1.48 20.66 27.32
N VAL A 20 1.24 19.93 28.41
CA VAL A 20 0.03 19.13 28.60
C VAL A 20 -0.94 19.97 29.43
N ALA A 21 -2.10 20.31 28.86
CA ALA A 21 -3.22 21.00 29.50
C ALA A 21 -3.03 22.47 29.95
N THR A 22 -2.23 23.29 29.23
CA THR A 22 -2.13 24.75 29.44
C THR A 22 -2.69 25.54 28.26
N ILE A 23 -3.09 26.82 28.45
CA ILE A 23 -3.62 27.74 27.40
C ILE A 23 -2.61 27.91 26.23
N ALA A 24 -1.33 27.63 26.45
CA ALA A 24 -0.28 27.51 25.43
C ALA A 24 -0.49 26.34 24.45
N TRP A 25 -1.56 25.54 24.61
CA TRP A 25 -1.99 24.49 23.68
C TRP A 25 -2.14 24.96 22.24
N PHE A 26 -2.54 26.21 22.03
CA PHE A 26 -2.65 26.84 20.70
C PHE A 26 -1.35 27.51 20.23
N GLU A 27 -0.48 27.91 21.15
CA GLU A 27 0.75 28.71 20.87
C GLU A 27 2.00 27.83 20.68
N ALA A 28 1.93 26.57 21.14
CA ALA A 28 2.95 25.53 20.97
C ALA A 28 3.14 25.02 19.53
N ASP A 29 2.32 25.47 18.57
CA ASP A 29 2.46 25.16 17.15
C ASP A 29 3.74 25.75 16.51
N SER A 30 4.45 26.63 17.23
CA SER A 30 5.74 27.18 16.84
C SER A 30 6.94 26.25 17.12
N VAL A 31 6.90 25.47 18.22
CA VAL A 31 8.05 24.64 18.67
C VAL A 31 7.88 23.16 18.30
N CYS A 32 6.72 22.57 18.56
CA CYS A 32 6.39 21.17 18.21
C CYS A 32 5.42 21.06 17.01
N GLY A 33 5.25 22.15 16.25
CA GLY A 33 4.26 22.25 15.19
C GLY A 33 4.84 22.22 13.77
N SER A 34 4.10 22.81 12.84
CA SER A 34 4.18 22.53 11.39
C SER A 34 5.51 22.93 10.72
N HIS A 35 6.37 23.67 11.42
CA HIS A 35 7.70 24.08 10.96
C HIS A 35 8.82 23.11 11.37
N SER A 36 8.51 22.07 12.17
CA SER A 36 9.51 21.09 12.58
C SER A 36 9.84 20.12 11.44
N VAL A 37 11.13 20.07 11.09
CA VAL A 37 11.71 19.11 10.13
C VAL A 37 11.57 17.66 10.63
N ALA A 38 11.31 17.46 11.93
CA ALA A 38 11.16 16.13 12.53
C ALA A 38 9.94 15.35 11.98
N ILE A 39 8.82 16.05 11.71
CA ILE A 39 7.59 15.44 11.20
C ILE A 39 7.81 14.72 9.85
N PRO A 40 8.32 15.38 8.80
CA PRO A 40 8.58 14.72 7.52
C PRO A 40 9.67 13.64 7.61
N LEU A 41 10.66 13.77 8.50
CA LEU A 41 11.66 12.73 8.74
C LEU A 41 11.01 11.46 9.32
N VAL A 42 10.18 11.60 10.34
CA VAL A 42 9.45 10.46 10.93
C VAL A 42 8.48 9.83 9.92
N LEU A 43 7.86 10.63 9.06
CA LEU A 43 6.98 10.14 8.00
C LEU A 43 7.72 9.35 6.91
N VAL A 44 8.96 9.72 6.57
CA VAL A 44 9.72 9.09 5.47
C VAL A 44 10.44 7.80 5.90
N ILE A 45 10.83 7.69 7.17
CA ILE A 45 11.52 6.52 7.73
C ILE A 45 10.90 5.16 7.32
N PRO A 46 9.58 4.91 7.49
CA PRO A 46 9.01 3.61 7.13
C PRO A 46 9.08 3.30 5.62
N TYR A 47 9.08 4.34 4.77
CA TYR A 47 9.23 4.17 3.32
C TYR A 47 10.67 3.84 2.96
N ILE A 48 11.66 4.46 3.62
CA ILE A 48 13.08 4.15 3.43
C ILE A 48 13.38 2.72 3.89
N TRP A 49 12.89 2.30 5.06
CA TRP A 49 13.10 0.92 5.51
C TRP A 49 12.49 -0.09 4.53
N ARG A 50 11.28 0.15 4.02
CA ARG A 50 10.68 -0.70 2.98
C ARG A 50 11.49 -0.72 1.69
N LEU A 51 12.01 0.42 1.25
CA LEU A 51 12.88 0.52 0.09
C LEU A 51 14.14 -0.35 0.26
N LEU A 52 14.85 -0.18 1.38
CA LEU A 52 16.06 -0.94 1.69
C LEU A 52 15.80 -2.44 1.80
N GLN A 53 14.67 -2.84 2.41
CA GLN A 53 14.24 -4.24 2.46
C GLN A 53 14.05 -4.81 1.05
N CYS A 54 13.37 -4.08 0.16
CA CYS A 54 13.14 -4.53 -1.22
C CYS A 54 14.45 -4.61 -2.03
N LEU A 55 15.37 -3.67 -1.84
CA LEU A 55 16.69 -3.69 -2.49
C LEU A 55 17.54 -4.86 -2.00
N ARG A 56 17.50 -5.17 -0.70
CA ARG A 56 18.18 -6.34 -0.14
C ARG A 56 17.59 -7.63 -0.69
N GLN A 57 16.27 -7.76 -0.69
CA GLN A 57 15.59 -8.91 -1.28
C GLN A 57 15.95 -9.08 -2.76
N TYR A 58 16.03 -7.99 -3.54
CA TYR A 58 16.47 -8.04 -4.93
C TYR A 58 17.93 -8.49 -5.07
N LYS A 59 18.82 -8.08 -4.16
CA LYS A 59 20.21 -8.53 -4.14
C LYS A 59 20.28 -10.05 -3.96
N ASP A 60 19.43 -10.60 -3.09
CA ASP A 60 19.44 -12.01 -2.69
C ASP A 60 18.70 -12.91 -3.70
N THR A 61 17.52 -12.51 -4.20
CA THR A 61 16.70 -13.35 -5.11
C THR A 61 16.82 -12.99 -6.59
N LYS A 62 17.33 -11.80 -6.94
CA LYS A 62 17.40 -11.24 -8.31
C LYS A 62 16.05 -11.15 -9.04
N GLU A 63 14.95 -11.23 -8.30
CA GLU A 63 13.61 -11.20 -8.89
C GLU A 63 13.17 -9.79 -9.27
N LYS A 64 12.90 -9.54 -10.55
CA LYS A 64 12.47 -8.22 -11.06
C LYS A 64 11.24 -7.61 -10.33
N PRO A 65 10.21 -8.36 -9.90
CA PRO A 65 9.08 -7.81 -9.14
C PRO A 65 9.49 -7.08 -7.86
N THR A 66 10.53 -7.54 -7.18
CA THR A 66 11.02 -6.91 -5.93
C THR A 66 11.58 -5.51 -6.20
N LEU A 67 12.25 -5.31 -7.33
CA LEU A 67 12.77 -4.01 -7.77
C LEU A 67 11.64 -3.02 -8.11
N PHE A 68 10.58 -3.48 -8.78
CA PHE A 68 9.42 -2.63 -9.03
C PHE A 68 8.67 -2.24 -7.75
N ASN A 69 8.68 -3.12 -6.74
CA ASN A 69 8.17 -2.77 -5.41
C ASN A 69 9.07 -1.75 -4.71
N ALA A 70 10.39 -1.83 -4.87
CA ALA A 70 11.33 -0.81 -4.39
C ALA A 70 11.03 0.55 -5.03
N LEU A 71 10.87 0.58 -6.35
CA LEU A 71 10.53 1.79 -7.10
C LEU A 71 9.24 2.44 -6.58
N LYS A 72 8.22 1.64 -6.24
CA LYS A 72 6.97 2.13 -5.60
C LYS A 72 7.23 2.96 -4.34
N TYR A 73 8.11 2.49 -3.46
CA TYR A 73 8.38 3.19 -2.20
C TYR A 73 9.26 4.42 -2.43
N SER A 74 10.10 4.41 -3.47
CA SER A 74 10.90 5.59 -3.86
C SER A 74 10.03 6.77 -4.31
N THR A 75 8.90 6.52 -5.01
CA THR A 75 8.02 7.60 -5.50
C THR A 75 7.35 8.39 -4.38
N ALA A 76 7.25 7.84 -3.17
CA ALA A 76 6.68 8.52 -2.01
C ALA A 76 7.65 9.53 -1.36
N VAL A 77 8.97 9.31 -1.50
CA VAL A 77 10.01 10.13 -0.85
C VAL A 77 9.99 11.59 -1.34
N PRO A 78 9.96 11.88 -2.67
CA PRO A 78 9.87 13.26 -3.16
C PRO A 78 8.61 13.99 -2.66
N VAL A 79 7.48 13.29 -2.52
CA VAL A 79 6.22 13.88 -2.06
C VAL A 79 6.35 14.37 -0.62
N ILE A 80 6.93 13.55 0.26
CA ILE A 80 7.13 13.89 1.67
C ILE A 80 8.14 15.05 1.80
N PHE A 81 9.26 14.98 1.06
CA PHE A 81 10.27 16.03 1.07
C PHE A 81 9.74 17.38 0.58
N LEU A 82 9.04 17.41 -0.56
CA LEU A 82 8.45 18.65 -1.08
C LEU A 82 7.37 19.21 -0.14
N SER A 83 6.66 18.36 0.61
CA SER A 83 5.69 18.81 1.61
C SER A 83 6.35 19.48 2.82
N ALA A 84 7.52 19.00 3.23
CA ALA A 84 8.34 19.64 4.25
C ALA A 84 8.84 21.01 3.79
N LEU A 85 9.32 21.06 2.55
CA LEU A 85 9.92 22.25 1.94
C LEU A 85 8.95 23.44 1.88
N LYS A 86 7.63 23.18 1.85
CA LYS A 86 6.57 24.19 1.95
C LYS A 86 6.78 25.20 3.08
N TYR A 87 7.26 24.75 4.24
CA TYR A 87 7.38 25.59 5.44
C TYR A 87 8.70 26.37 5.54
N HIS A 88 9.67 26.07 4.65
CA HIS A 88 10.99 26.70 4.63
C HIS A 88 11.21 27.61 3.41
N VAL A 89 10.28 27.61 2.45
CA VAL A 89 10.39 28.39 1.20
C VAL A 89 9.38 29.53 1.19
N SER A 90 9.79 30.68 0.65
CA SER A 90 8.93 31.84 0.40
C SER A 90 7.64 31.45 -0.34
N PRO A 91 6.47 31.98 0.06
CA PRO A 91 5.17 31.58 -0.49
C PRO A 91 5.04 31.76 -2.02
N ASP A 92 5.73 32.75 -2.59
CA ASP A 92 5.75 32.98 -4.04
C ASP A 92 6.44 31.83 -4.77
N ARG A 93 7.68 31.48 -4.39
CA ARG A 93 8.40 30.34 -4.98
C ARG A 93 7.69 29.01 -4.77
N TRP A 94 7.01 28.83 -3.64
CA TRP A 94 6.16 27.65 -3.41
C TRP A 94 5.05 27.54 -4.45
N THR A 95 4.28 28.61 -4.62
CA THR A 95 3.10 28.66 -5.49
C THR A 95 3.47 28.46 -6.96
N TYR A 96 4.56 29.08 -7.40
CA TYR A 96 5.03 28.99 -8.77
C TYR A 96 5.78 27.69 -9.05
N VAL A 97 6.73 27.22 -8.25
CA VAL A 97 7.61 26.10 -8.64
C VAL A 97 7.26 24.82 -7.88
N TYR A 98 7.40 24.85 -6.55
CA TYR A 98 7.38 23.63 -5.75
C TYR A 98 6.01 22.98 -5.64
N ARG A 99 4.92 23.75 -5.70
CA ARG A 99 3.55 23.22 -5.71
C ARG A 99 3.28 22.35 -6.94
N ARG A 100 3.78 22.74 -8.11
CA ARG A 100 3.62 21.95 -9.36
C ARG A 100 4.42 20.65 -9.28
N LEU A 101 5.66 20.72 -8.81
CA LEU A 101 6.49 19.52 -8.59
C LEU A 101 5.87 18.58 -7.55
N TRP A 102 5.36 19.13 -6.45
CA TRP A 102 4.69 18.37 -5.40
C TRP A 102 3.45 17.65 -5.94
N LEU A 103 2.60 18.35 -6.68
CA LEU A 103 1.43 17.76 -7.34
C LEU A 103 1.85 16.65 -8.32
N PHE A 104 2.86 16.91 -9.15
CA PHE A 104 3.36 15.92 -10.11
C PHE A 104 3.88 14.66 -9.41
N SER A 105 4.76 14.79 -8.42
CA SER A 105 5.26 13.66 -7.63
C SER A 105 4.12 12.90 -6.94
N SER A 106 3.13 13.63 -6.43
CA SER A 106 1.96 13.06 -5.76
C SER A 106 1.06 12.25 -6.70
N VAL A 107 0.86 12.74 -7.93
CA VAL A 107 0.15 12.03 -9.00
C VAL A 107 0.92 10.78 -9.42
N VAL A 108 2.22 10.89 -9.68
CA VAL A 108 3.06 9.74 -10.06
C VAL A 108 3.02 8.66 -8.98
N ASN A 109 3.20 9.03 -7.71
CA ASN A 109 3.14 8.09 -6.59
C ASN A 109 1.76 7.41 -6.49
N SER A 110 0.69 8.18 -6.61
CA SER A 110 -0.69 7.68 -6.55
C SER A 110 -0.99 6.71 -7.68
N LEU A 111 -0.66 7.07 -8.92
CA LEU A 111 -0.89 6.25 -10.12
C LEU A 111 -0.06 4.97 -10.10
N TYR A 112 1.24 5.05 -9.79
CA TYR A 112 2.09 3.87 -9.73
C TYR A 112 1.59 2.88 -8.68
N SER A 113 1.28 3.38 -7.49
CA SER A 113 0.81 2.52 -6.41
C SER A 113 -0.63 2.01 -6.68
N PHE A 114 -1.46 2.72 -7.46
CA PHE A 114 -2.78 2.24 -7.90
C PHE A 114 -2.65 1.11 -8.93
N TYR A 115 -1.77 1.31 -9.92
CA TYR A 115 -1.38 0.28 -10.87
C TYR A 115 -0.89 -0.97 -10.15
N TRP A 116 -0.06 -0.81 -9.12
CA TRP A 116 0.43 -1.94 -8.31
C TRP A 116 -0.70 -2.70 -7.62
N ASP A 117 -1.63 -2.01 -6.96
CA ASP A 117 -2.76 -2.66 -6.28
C ASP A 117 -3.57 -3.53 -7.26
N ILE A 118 -3.88 -3.00 -8.45
CA ILE A 118 -4.70 -3.71 -9.44
C ILE A 118 -3.95 -4.89 -10.05
N THR A 119 -2.71 -4.68 -10.49
CA THR A 119 -1.99 -5.67 -11.30
C THR A 119 -1.26 -6.71 -10.48
N ARG A 120 -0.71 -6.34 -9.31
CA ARG A 120 0.13 -7.23 -8.51
C ARG A 120 -0.60 -7.77 -7.30
N ASP A 121 -1.30 -6.91 -6.55
CA ASP A 121 -1.94 -7.32 -5.31
C ASP A 121 -3.28 -8.02 -5.55
N TRP A 122 -4.06 -7.57 -6.54
CA TRP A 122 -5.38 -8.13 -6.86
C TRP A 122 -5.37 -9.07 -8.07
N ASP A 123 -4.24 -9.23 -8.77
CA ASP A 123 -4.09 -9.99 -10.02
C ASP A 123 -5.33 -9.87 -10.92
N LEU A 124 -5.80 -8.64 -11.10
CA LEU A 124 -6.90 -8.31 -12.02
C LEU A 124 -6.39 -8.34 -13.46
N SER A 125 -5.58 -9.34 -13.82
CA SER A 125 -5.27 -9.74 -15.19
C SER A 125 -6.55 -9.93 -16.03
N VAL A 126 -7.69 -10.15 -15.37
CA VAL A 126 -9.03 -10.09 -15.93
C VAL A 126 -9.35 -8.72 -16.55
N PHE A 127 -8.95 -7.58 -15.96
CA PHE A 127 -9.17 -6.24 -16.52
C PHE A 127 -8.31 -5.98 -17.77
N THR A 128 -7.05 -6.43 -17.77
CA THR A 128 -6.17 -6.41 -18.93
C THR A 128 -6.74 -7.26 -20.08
N ARG A 129 -7.47 -8.33 -19.75
CA ARG A 129 -8.16 -9.24 -20.68
C ARG A 129 -9.61 -8.83 -21.00
N ILE A 130 -10.23 -7.95 -20.22
CA ILE A 130 -11.50 -7.30 -20.56
C ILE A 130 -11.24 -6.22 -21.61
N PHE A 131 -10.12 -5.49 -21.51
CA PHE A 131 -9.70 -4.53 -22.54
C PHE A 131 -9.06 -5.19 -23.77
N LYS A 132 -8.35 -6.33 -23.61
CA LYS A 132 -7.97 -7.21 -24.73
C LYS A 132 -9.09 -8.22 -24.99
N PHE A 133 -9.98 -7.92 -25.94
CA PHE A 133 -11.09 -8.77 -26.45
C PHE A 133 -10.74 -10.21 -26.91
N ASN A 134 -9.56 -10.76 -26.62
CA ASN A 134 -9.16 -12.09 -27.03
C ASN A 134 -9.17 -13.08 -25.85
N LYS A 135 -10.24 -13.88 -25.82
CA LYS A 135 -10.48 -15.13 -25.07
C LYS A 135 -10.80 -15.00 -23.57
N PRO A 136 -12.09 -15.07 -23.17
CA PRO A 136 -12.56 -14.96 -21.78
C PRO A 136 -12.57 -16.29 -21.01
N SER A 137 -11.68 -17.25 -21.29
CA SER A 137 -11.86 -18.65 -20.84
C SER A 137 -11.19 -19.04 -19.52
N LEU A 138 -10.76 -18.09 -18.68
CA LEU A 138 -10.13 -18.39 -17.38
C LEU A 138 -10.73 -17.55 -16.24
N CYS A 139 -12.03 -17.30 -16.32
CA CYS A 139 -12.81 -16.62 -15.29
C CYS A 139 -13.54 -17.64 -14.39
N THR A 140 -12.87 -18.73 -14.00
CA THR A 140 -13.54 -19.85 -13.33
C THR A 140 -13.42 -19.83 -11.81
N ASN A 141 -12.64 -18.92 -11.21
CA ASN A 141 -12.48 -18.80 -9.75
C ASN A 141 -12.55 -17.34 -9.27
N LEU A 142 -13.59 -16.59 -9.68
CA LEU A 142 -13.99 -15.37 -8.98
C LEU A 142 -15.03 -15.79 -7.94
N PHE A 143 -14.69 -15.79 -6.66
CA PHE A 143 -15.63 -16.12 -5.57
C PHE A 143 -16.84 -15.18 -5.57
N TYR A 144 -16.62 -13.89 -5.86
CA TYR A 144 -17.69 -12.93 -6.10
C TYR A 144 -18.07 -12.95 -7.58
N GLY A 145 -19.02 -13.80 -7.97
CA GLY A 145 -19.55 -13.88 -9.35
C GLY A 145 -20.17 -12.58 -9.90
N ARG A 146 -20.05 -11.45 -9.20
CA ARG A 146 -20.67 -10.17 -9.52
C ARG A 146 -19.62 -9.12 -9.91
N ARG A 147 -19.44 -8.93 -11.22
CA ARG A 147 -18.45 -8.01 -11.84
C ARG A 147 -18.50 -6.58 -11.29
N TRP A 148 -19.67 -6.10 -10.87
CA TRP A 148 -19.84 -4.75 -10.33
C TRP A 148 -19.02 -4.49 -9.06
N VAL A 149 -18.79 -5.51 -8.23
CA VAL A 149 -17.98 -5.36 -7.01
C VAL A 149 -16.54 -4.99 -7.35
N TYR A 150 -15.97 -5.57 -8.41
CA TYR A 150 -14.61 -5.24 -8.86
C TYR A 150 -14.51 -3.80 -9.38
N PHE A 151 -15.49 -3.32 -10.16
CA PHE A 151 -15.53 -1.92 -10.58
C PHE A 151 -15.67 -0.97 -9.40
N TRP A 152 -16.51 -1.30 -8.44
CA TRP A 152 -16.70 -0.50 -7.23
C TRP A 152 -15.41 -0.42 -6.40
N VAL A 153 -14.70 -1.53 -6.22
CA VAL A 153 -13.43 -1.61 -5.47
C VAL A 153 -12.30 -0.85 -6.17
N ILE A 154 -12.24 -0.93 -7.50
CA ILE A 154 -11.28 -0.15 -8.29
C ILE A 154 -11.55 1.34 -8.14
N GLY A 155 -12.81 1.76 -8.29
CA GLY A 155 -13.22 3.17 -8.17
C GLY A 155 -13.00 3.72 -6.76
N SER A 156 -13.43 2.98 -5.73
CA SER A 156 -13.25 3.37 -4.34
C SER A 156 -11.76 3.48 -3.98
N ASN A 157 -10.91 2.56 -4.45
CA ASN A 157 -9.48 2.62 -4.20
C ASN A 157 -8.81 3.83 -4.85
N LEU A 158 -9.24 4.25 -6.05
CA LEU A 158 -8.70 5.45 -6.69
C LEU A 158 -9.08 6.72 -5.89
N ILE A 159 -10.36 6.88 -5.54
CA ILE A 159 -10.87 8.05 -4.81
C ILE A 159 -10.21 8.17 -3.43
N LEU A 160 -10.19 7.07 -2.66
CA LEU A 160 -9.66 7.07 -1.30
C LEU A 160 -8.15 7.27 -1.24
N ARG A 161 -7.45 7.02 -2.35
CA ARG A 161 -6.01 7.23 -2.51
C ARG A 161 -5.67 8.69 -2.81
N CYS A 162 -6.57 9.42 -3.48
CA CYS A 162 -6.50 10.89 -3.52
C CYS A 162 -6.61 11.50 -2.12
N THR A 163 -7.28 10.84 -1.19
CA THR A 163 -7.34 11.30 0.21
C THR A 163 -5.97 11.29 0.91
N TRP A 164 -5.01 10.48 0.45
CA TRP A 164 -3.65 10.49 0.99
C TRP A 164 -2.92 11.80 0.66
N THR A 165 -3.11 12.34 -0.54
CA THR A 165 -2.54 13.63 -0.96
C THR A 165 -3.21 14.78 -0.20
N TYR A 166 -4.50 14.63 0.09
CA TYR A 166 -5.31 15.54 0.88
C TYR A 166 -4.89 15.60 2.37
N LYS A 167 -4.50 14.47 2.99
CA LYS A 167 -3.97 14.41 4.38
C LYS A 167 -2.70 15.23 4.58
N LEU A 168 -1.95 15.46 3.51
CA LEU A 168 -0.69 16.19 3.53
C LEU A 168 -0.91 17.71 3.41
N SER A 169 -2.11 18.13 3.00
CA SER A 169 -2.49 19.53 2.97
C SER A 169 -2.88 20.05 4.36
N ALA A 170 -2.17 21.08 4.83
CA ALA A 170 -2.35 21.67 6.15
C ALA A 170 -3.76 22.24 6.42
N HIS A 171 -4.49 22.62 5.37
CA HIS A 171 -5.74 23.38 5.46
C HIS A 171 -6.89 22.61 6.14
N LEU A 172 -6.83 21.27 6.16
CA LEU A 172 -7.92 20.42 6.67
C LEU A 172 -7.74 19.94 8.10
N ARG A 173 -6.63 20.28 8.74
CA ARG A 173 -6.40 19.96 10.16
C ARG A 173 -7.33 20.73 11.10
N HIS A 174 -8.01 21.77 10.62
CA HIS A 174 -8.96 22.54 11.42
C HIS A 174 -10.30 21.82 11.62
N ASN A 175 -10.73 20.97 10.68
CA ASN A 175 -12.03 20.28 10.75
C ASN A 175 -11.86 18.86 11.29
N TYR A 176 -12.12 18.66 12.59
CA TYR A 176 -12.01 17.37 13.27
C TYR A 176 -12.87 16.27 12.59
N LEU A 177 -14.08 16.63 12.14
CA LEU A 177 -15.00 15.70 11.46
C LEU A 177 -14.42 15.21 10.13
N THR A 178 -13.79 16.10 9.35
CA THR A 178 -13.15 15.71 8.09
C THR A 178 -11.96 14.79 8.34
N VAL A 179 -11.13 15.07 9.35
CA VAL A 179 -9.99 14.21 9.73
C VAL A 179 -10.46 12.82 10.16
N PHE A 180 -11.54 12.75 10.94
CA PHE A 180 -12.16 11.49 11.36
C PHE A 180 -12.65 10.70 10.16
N MET A 181 -13.48 11.29 9.30
CA MET A 181 -14.04 10.64 8.10
C MET A 181 -12.94 10.14 7.17
N VAL A 182 -11.92 10.96 6.91
CA VAL A 182 -10.76 10.62 6.08
C VAL A 182 -9.92 9.48 6.68
N THR A 183 -9.92 9.33 8.01
CA THR A 183 -9.23 8.23 8.70
C THR A 183 -10.05 6.94 8.65
N ALA A 184 -11.36 7.02 8.91
CA ALA A 184 -12.29 5.90 8.80
C ALA A 184 -12.33 5.32 7.37
N LEU A 185 -12.38 6.18 6.36
CA LEU A 185 -12.35 5.76 4.95
C LEU A 185 -11.03 5.05 4.57
N GLU A 186 -9.89 5.46 5.11
CA GLU A 186 -8.62 4.74 4.89
C GLU A 186 -8.63 3.36 5.57
N MET A 187 -9.29 3.21 6.72
CA MET A 187 -9.46 1.90 7.37
C MET A 187 -10.32 0.97 6.48
N LEU A 188 -11.44 1.46 5.97
CA LEU A 188 -12.30 0.69 5.05
C LEU A 188 -11.55 0.27 3.78
N ARG A 189 -10.74 1.17 3.21
CA ARG A 189 -9.91 0.86 2.03
C ARG A 189 -8.90 -0.25 2.32
N ARG A 190 -8.28 -0.26 3.50
CA ARG A 190 -7.34 -1.31 3.92
C ARG A 190 -8.06 -2.63 4.14
N PHE A 191 -9.22 -2.60 4.76
CA PHE A 191 -10.08 -3.76 4.92
C PHE A 191 -10.39 -4.39 3.56
N GLN A 192 -10.90 -3.60 2.61
CA GLN A 192 -11.14 -4.03 1.22
C GLN A 192 -9.90 -4.68 0.61
N TRP A 193 -8.75 -3.99 0.64
CA TRP A 193 -7.52 -4.49 0.04
C TRP A 193 -7.05 -5.83 0.62
N ILE A 194 -7.23 -6.07 1.93
CA ILE A 194 -6.82 -7.34 2.58
C ILE A 194 -7.63 -8.51 2.02
N PHE A 195 -8.96 -8.39 1.88
CA PHE A 195 -9.80 -9.47 1.35
C PHE A 195 -9.36 -9.89 -0.06
N PHE A 196 -9.22 -8.92 -0.98
CA PHE A 196 -8.82 -9.21 -2.35
C PHE A 196 -7.40 -9.75 -2.45
N ARG A 197 -6.50 -9.33 -1.55
CA ARG A 197 -5.14 -9.90 -1.50
C ARG A 197 -5.15 -11.35 -1.05
N VAL A 198 -5.91 -11.66 0.02
CA VAL A 198 -6.05 -13.05 0.50
C VAL A 198 -6.67 -13.93 -0.59
N GLU A 199 -7.70 -13.43 -1.28
CA GLU A 199 -8.30 -14.13 -2.44
C GLU A 199 -7.27 -14.38 -3.55
N ASN A 200 -6.44 -13.39 -3.89
CA ASN A 200 -5.41 -13.55 -4.91
C ASN A 200 -4.37 -14.61 -4.51
N GLU A 201 -3.87 -14.58 -3.27
CA GLU A 201 -2.93 -15.59 -2.78
C GLU A 201 -3.57 -16.98 -2.74
N TRP A 202 -4.84 -17.09 -2.32
CA TRP A 202 -5.58 -18.35 -2.37
C TRP A 202 -5.66 -18.91 -3.79
N ASN A 203 -6.02 -18.06 -4.76
CA ASN A 203 -6.08 -18.44 -6.17
C ASN A 203 -4.72 -18.88 -6.73
N LYS A 204 -3.61 -18.29 -6.30
CA LYS A 204 -2.26 -18.73 -6.67
C LYS A 204 -1.97 -20.12 -6.10
N ILE A 205 -2.26 -20.34 -4.82
CA ILE A 205 -2.05 -21.63 -4.14
C ILE A 205 -2.90 -22.73 -4.78
N THR A 206 -4.17 -22.47 -5.09
CA THR A 206 -5.03 -23.47 -5.76
C THR A 206 -4.52 -23.82 -7.15
N LYS A 207 -4.05 -22.82 -7.93
CA LYS A 207 -3.47 -23.08 -9.26
C LYS A 207 -2.17 -23.87 -9.18
N SER A 208 -1.30 -23.58 -8.21
CA SER A 208 -0.07 -24.36 -7.99
C SER A 208 -0.34 -25.75 -7.41
N GLY A 209 -1.36 -25.88 -6.57
CA GLY A 209 -1.79 -27.16 -5.99
C GLY A 209 -2.38 -28.10 -7.05
N PHE A 210 -3.08 -27.57 -8.05
CA PHE A 210 -3.55 -28.34 -9.21
C PHE A 210 -2.40 -28.76 -10.16
N GLN A 211 -1.24 -28.11 -10.08
CA GLN A 211 -0.04 -28.47 -10.82
C GLN A 211 0.84 -29.51 -10.11
N ILE A 212 0.50 -29.94 -8.89
CA ILE A 212 1.01 -31.18 -8.30
C ILE A 212 0.03 -32.27 -8.76
N PRO A 213 0.36 -33.10 -9.76
CA PRO A 213 -0.45 -34.27 -10.03
C PRO A 213 -0.44 -35.13 -8.77
N MET A 214 -1.57 -35.75 -8.44
CA MET A 214 -1.60 -36.91 -7.54
C MET A 214 -0.88 -38.10 -8.21
N VAL A 215 0.42 -37.95 -8.45
CA VAL A 215 1.40 -38.91 -8.97
C VAL A 215 2.66 -38.52 -8.17
N ASP A 216 2.92 -39.04 -6.99
CA ASP A 216 3.11 -40.45 -6.65
C ASP A 216 2.67 -40.70 -5.20
N MET A 217 1.62 -41.50 -5.00
CA MET A 217 1.68 -42.51 -3.95
C MET A 217 1.81 -43.84 -4.69
N PRO A 218 3.01 -44.44 -4.77
CA PRO A 218 3.11 -45.83 -5.14
C PRO A 218 2.30 -46.60 -4.11
N ARG A 219 1.31 -47.38 -4.58
CA ARG A 219 0.61 -48.38 -3.78
C ARG A 219 1.65 -49.33 -3.15
N GLU A 220 2.09 -49.03 -1.93
CA GLU A 220 2.82 -50.02 -1.12
C GLU A 220 1.95 -51.26 -0.83
N GLU A 221 0.62 -51.14 -0.98
CA GLU A 221 -0.31 -52.27 -0.86
C GLU A 221 -0.20 -53.30 -2.00
N GLU A 222 0.24 -52.93 -3.21
CA GLU A 222 0.42 -53.91 -4.31
C GLU A 222 1.70 -54.72 -4.18
N LYS A 223 2.75 -54.19 -3.54
CA LYS A 223 4.00 -54.94 -3.28
C LYS A 223 3.84 -56.01 -2.19
N LEU A 224 2.94 -55.81 -1.24
CA LEU A 224 2.68 -56.77 -0.17
C LEU A 224 1.72 -57.91 -0.59
N LEU A 225 0.83 -57.66 -1.55
CA LEU A 225 -0.09 -58.68 -2.07
C LEU A 225 0.50 -59.53 -3.21
N GLY A 226 1.56 -59.06 -3.88
CA GLY A 226 2.27 -59.82 -4.92
C GLY A 226 3.28 -60.85 -4.39
N SER A 227 3.69 -60.75 -3.12
CA SER A 227 4.72 -61.63 -2.54
C SER A 227 4.17 -62.93 -1.93
N THR A 228 2.85 -63.09 -1.81
CA THR A 228 2.23 -64.22 -1.08
C THR A 228 1.70 -65.35 -1.98
N ASN A 229 1.94 -65.28 -3.30
CA ASN A 229 1.41 -66.27 -4.27
C ASN A 229 2.49 -66.93 -5.15
N HIS A 230 3.58 -67.41 -4.56
CA HIS A 230 4.37 -68.47 -5.20
C HIS A 230 4.60 -69.64 -4.24
N ASN A 231 3.81 -70.69 -4.45
CA ASN A 231 4.04 -72.06 -3.97
C ASN A 231 5.33 -72.62 -4.58
N VAL A 232 6.21 -73.19 -3.77
CA VAL A 232 6.54 -74.64 -3.71
C VAL A 232 7.01 -74.95 -2.29
#